data_AF-X1QYK7-F1
#
_entry.id   AF-X1QYK7-F1
#
_cell.length_a   1.000
_cell.length_b   1.000
_cell.length_c   1.000
_cell.angle_alpha   90.00
_cell.angle_beta   90.00
_cell.angle_gamma   90.00
#
_symmetry.space_group_name_H-M   'P 1'
#
loop_
_entity.id
_entity.type
_entity.pdbx_description
1 polymer ?
#
loop_
_entity_poly.entity_id
_entity_poly.type
_entity_poly.pdbx_seq_one_letter_code
_entity_poly.pdbx_strand_id
1 'polypeptide(L)' 'MTDHGSYSNLDFIISRVRRDCELAEKYWNINAIPGTELTNIPTKSINNMAREAKELGARLL' A
#
# COMPACT_ATOMS: atom_id res chain seq x y z
N MET A 1 4.50 -6.32 -3.65
CA MET A 1 4.59 -5.14 -4.54
C MET A 1 4.33 -3.90 -3.70
N THR A 2 5.08 -2.83 -3.93
CA THR A 2 4.92 -1.53 -3.25
C THR A 2 4.83 -0.41 -4.27
N ASP A 3 4.22 0.71 -3.86
CA ASP A 3 4.19 1.98 -4.59
C ASP A 3 4.16 3.14 -3.58
N HIS A 4 4.45 4.37 -4.03
CA HIS A 4 4.66 5.53 -3.16
C HIS A 4 3.37 6.32 -2.87
N GLY A 5 3.03 6.45 -1.60
CA GLY A 5 1.80 7.11 -1.14
C GLY A 5 2.04 8.34 -0.26
N SER A 6 1.16 9.32 -0.41
CA SER A 6 0.99 10.45 0.52
C SER A 6 -0.50 10.62 0.86
N TYR A 7 -0.87 11.59 1.69
CA TYR A 7 -2.27 11.86 1.99
C TYR A 7 -3.15 12.18 0.78
N SER A 8 -2.55 12.54 -0.37
CA SER A 8 -3.32 12.87 -1.57
C SER A 8 -3.89 11.65 -2.30
N ASN A 9 -3.36 10.44 -2.08
CA ASN A 9 -3.59 9.31 -2.98
C ASN A 9 -3.54 7.93 -2.33
N LEU A 10 -3.51 7.84 -0.99
CA LEU A 10 -3.24 6.59 -0.28
C LEU A 10 -4.27 5.49 -0.58
N ASP A 11 -5.56 5.83 -0.54
CA ASP A 11 -6.69 4.94 -0.84
C ASP A 11 -6.65 4.41 -2.28
N PHE A 12 -6.33 5.31 -3.20
CA PHE A 12 -6.22 5.01 -4.62
C PHE A 12 -5.07 4.04 -4.90
N ILE A 13 -3.90 4.26 -4.30
CA ILE A 13 -2.74 3.40 -4.52
C ILE A 13 -2.95 2.02 -3.90
N ILE A 14 -3.40 1.95 -2.65
CA ILE A 14 -3.53 0.66 -1.95
C ILE A 14 -4.57 -0.23 -2.64
N SER A 15 -5.70 0.33 -3.08
CA SER A 15 -6.71 -0.45 -3.79
C SER A 15 -6.20 -1.04 -5.11
N ARG A 16 -5.28 -0.34 -5.80
CA ARG A 16 -4.67 -0.79 -7.06
C ARG A 16 -3.57 -1.81 -6.84
N VAL A 17 -2.66 -1.56 -5.90
CA VAL A 17 -1.59 -2.51 -5.55
C VAL A 17 -2.17 -3.84 -5.06
N ARG A 18 -3.29 -3.82 -4.34
CA ARG A 18 -4.02 -5.04 -3.97
C ARG A 18 -4.49 -5.83 -5.19
N ARG A 19 -5.10 -5.15 -6.16
CA ARG A 19 -5.53 -5.79 -7.42
C ARG A 19 -4.35 -6.37 -8.20
N ASP A 20 -3.22 -5.67 -8.24
CA ASP A 20 -2.01 -6.19 -8.89
C ASP A 20 -1.48 -7.44 -8.19
N CYS A 21 -1.48 -7.46 -6.85
CA CYS A 21 -1.11 -8.64 -6.09
C CYS A 21 -2.06 -9.82 -6.36
N GLU A 22 -3.37 -9.58 -6.41
CA GLU A 22 -4.36 -10.63 -6.75
C GLU A 22 -4.12 -11.22 -8.14
N LEU A 23 -3.79 -10.38 -9.12
CA LEU A 23 -3.44 -10.84 -10.48
C LEU A 23 -2.12 -11.62 -10.49
N ALA A 24 -1.10 -11.14 -9.78
CA ALA A 24 0.20 -11.81 -9.67
C ALA A 24 0.07 -13.19 -9.00
N GLU A 25 -0.69 -13.28 -7.91
CA GLU A 25 -0.98 -14.57 -7.25
C GLU A 25 -1.70 -15.53 -8.20
N LYS A 26 -2.71 -15.04 -8.93
CA LYS A 26 -3.50 -15.84 -9.86
C LYS A 26 -2.72 -16.37 -11.06
N TYR A 27 -1.86 -15.54 -11.65
CA TYR A 27 -1.23 -15.86 -12.95
C TYR A 27 0.23 -16.30 -12.84
N TRP A 28 0.94 -15.95 -11.77
CA TRP A 28 2.37 -16.23 -11.63
C TRP A 28 2.70 -17.27 -10.56
N ASN A 29 1.72 -17.77 -9.81
CA ASN A 29 1.91 -18.75 -8.73
C ASN A 29 2.97 -18.30 -7.69
N ILE A 30 2.93 -17.03 -7.33
CA ILE A 30 3.75 -16.43 -6.26
C ILE A 30 2.83 -15.94 -5.14
N ASN A 31 3.40 -15.70 -3.96
CA ASN A 31 2.70 -14.95 -2.89
C ASN A 31 3.02 -13.46 -3.02
N ALA A 32 2.01 -12.61 -3.25
CA ALA A 32 2.21 -11.19 -3.48
C ALA A 32 1.66 -10.36 -2.31
N ILE A 33 2.54 -9.61 -1.66
CA ILE A 33 2.18 -8.77 -0.51
C ILE A 33 1.96 -7.33 -0.98
N PRO A 34 0.73 -6.77 -0.89
CA PRO A 34 0.47 -5.37 -1.19
C PRO A 34 1.05 -4.49 -0.08
N GLY A 35 1.80 -3.46 -0.45
CA GLY A 35 2.34 -2.47 0.47
C GLY A 35 2.43 -1.09 -0.15
N THR A 36 2.82 -0.10 0.65
CA THR A 36 3.03 1.27 0.18
C THR A 36 4.15 1.95 0.94
N GLU A 37 4.96 2.74 0.25
CA GLU A 37 6.02 3.53 0.85
C GLU A 37 5.50 4.94 1.13
N LEU A 38 5.48 5.34 2.40
CA LEU A 38 4.99 6.67 2.79
C LEU A 38 6.05 7.73 2.51
N THR A 39 5.81 8.58 1.53
CA THR A 39 6.78 9.60 1.10
C THR A 39 6.23 11.02 1.20
N ASN A 40 7.13 11.99 1.36
CA ASN A 40 6.80 13.42 1.37
C ASN A 40 5.75 13.83 2.42
N ILE A 41 5.66 13.09 3.53
CA ILE A 41 4.77 13.39 4.65
C ILE A 41 5.51 13.96 5.86
N PRO A 42 4.85 14.77 6.70
CA PRO A 42 5.42 15.21 7.97
C PRO A 42 5.77 14.03 8.90
N THR A 43 6.91 14.09 9.57
CA THR A 43 7.34 13.03 10.51
C THR A 43 6.28 12.72 11.57
N LYS A 44 5.58 13.75 12.06
CA LYS A 44 4.54 13.61 13.09
C LYS A 44 3.29 12.85 12.59
N SER A 45 3.08 12.71 11.29
CA SER A 45 1.91 12.02 10.73
C SER A 45 2.18 10.58 10.29
N ILE A 46 3.44 10.12 10.26
CA ILE A 46 3.82 8.78 9.81
C ILE A 46 3.00 7.69 10.51
N ASN A 47 2.85 7.75 11.84
CA ASN A 47 2.12 6.72 12.59
C ASN A 47 0.62 6.68 12.24
N ASN A 48 0.01 7.84 11.98
CA ASN A 48 -1.40 7.91 11.63
C ASN A 48 -1.62 7.39 10.21
N MET A 49 -0.77 7.80 9.28
CA MET A 49 -0.87 7.37 7.89
C MET A 49 -0.52 5.89 7.71
N ALA A 50 0.45 5.37 8.48
CA ALA A 50 0.75 3.94 8.53
C ALA A 50 -0.45 3.11 9.01
N ARG A 51 -1.20 3.62 9.99
CA ARG A 51 -2.42 2.98 10.47
C ARG A 51 -3.49 2.98 9.37
N GLU A 52 -3.75 4.13 8.77
CA GLU A 52 -4.72 4.29 7.69
C GLU A 52 -4.40 3.37 6.50
N ALA A 53 -3.12 3.29 6.11
CA ALA A 53 -2.66 2.39 5.06
C ALA A 53 -2.98 0.91 5.38
N LYS A 54 -2.76 0.48 6.63
CA LYS A 54 -3.11 -0.88 7.07
C LYS A 54 -4.62 -1.12 7.05
N GLU A 55 -5.42 -0.13 7.46
CA GLU A 55 -6.89 -0.20 7.41
C GLU A 55 -7.42 -0.32 5.97
N LEU A 56 -6.74 0.34 5.01
CA LEU A 56 -7.02 0.21 3.57
C LEU A 56 -6.53 -1.14 2.97
N GLY A 57 -5.72 -1.89 3.73
CA GLY A 57 -5.27 -3.24 3.38
C GLY A 57 -3.84 -3.35 2.88
N ALA A 58 -3.00 -2.33 3.11
CA ALA A 58 -1.56 -2.51 3.01
C ALA A 58 -1.07 -3.51 4.07
N ARG A 59 -0.26 -4.47 3.65
CA ARG A 59 0.37 -5.50 4.51
C ARG A 59 1.86 -5.23 4.75
N LEU A 60 2.44 -4.25 4.05
CA LEU A 60 3.82 -3.77 4.19
C LEU A 60 3.86 -2.23 4.05
N LEU A 61 4.75 -1.58 4.81
CA LEU A 61 4.96 -0.13 4.83
C LEU A 61 6.44 0.22 4.79
#